data_AF-A0A830D0Y2-F1
#
_entry.id   AF-A0A830D0Y2-F1
#
_cell.length_a   1.000
_cell.length_b   1.000
_cell.length_c   1.000
_cell.angle_alpha   90.00
_cell.angle_beta   90.00
_cell.angle_gamma   90.00
#
_symmetry.space_group_name_H-M   'P 1'
#
loop_
_entity.id
_entity.type
_entity.pdbx_description
1 polymer ?
#
loop_
_entity_poly.entity_id
_entity_poly.type
_entity_poly.pdbx_seq_one_letter_code
_entity_poly.pdbx_strand_id
1 'polypeptide(L)' 'MVKMSCWSDLNPRRRYSTCDNFRKIGGCNYRVCNDGSLCPRAQQIVLGLHKRVNMLENELKCRRSREK' A
#
# COMPACT_ATOMS: atom_id res chain seq x y z
N MET A 1 11.39 -4.15 -15.05
CA MET A 1 10.64 -4.84 -13.96
C MET A 1 10.51 -3.88 -12.79
N VAL A 2 9.32 -3.31 -12.63
CA VAL A 2 9.03 -2.29 -11.61
C VAL A 2 8.60 -2.98 -10.32
N LYS A 3 9.14 -2.53 -9.18
CA LYS A 3 8.69 -2.98 -7.85
C LYS A 3 7.62 -2.03 -7.34
N MET A 4 6.46 -2.57 -7.00
CA MET A 4 5.35 -1.81 -6.42
C MET A 4 4.96 -2.39 -5.06
N SER A 5 4.43 -1.54 -4.17
CA SER A 5 3.88 -1.96 -2.87
C SER A 5 2.36 -1.79 -2.85
N CYS A 6 1.66 -2.81 -2.36
CA CYS A 6 0.24 -2.73 -2.06
C CYS A 6 0.03 -2.48 -0.57
N TRP A 7 -0.83 -1.52 -0.24
CA TRP A 7 -1.27 -1.20 1.13
C TRP A 7 -2.79 -1.30 1.19
N SER A 8 -3.32 -2.49 0.94
CA SER A 8 -4.75 -2.79 1.11
C SER A 8 -4.98 -3.63 2.35
N ASP A 9 -6.19 -3.59 2.92
CA ASP A 9 -6.55 -4.38 4.11
C ASP A 9 -6.32 -5.90 3.91
N LEU A 10 -6.50 -6.38 2.67
CA LEU A 10 -6.26 -7.78 2.29
C LEU A 10 -4.79 -8.09 2.01
N ASN A 11 -3.97 -7.09 1.68
CA ASN A 11 -2.57 -7.27 1.30
C ASN A 11 -1.67 -6.17 1.89
N PRO A 12 -1.59 -6.04 3.23
CA PRO A 12 -0.75 -5.04 3.84
C PRO A 12 0.72 -5.32 3.55
N ARG A 13 1.44 -4.28 3.10
CA ARG A 13 2.89 -4.30 2.84
C ARG A 13 3.32 -5.27 1.73
N ARG A 14 2.40 -5.80 0.91
CA ARG A 14 2.75 -6.82 -0.09
C ARG A 14 3.45 -6.17 -1.28
N ARG A 15 4.70 -6.57 -1.56
CA ARG A 15 5.40 -6.14 -2.76
C ARG A 15 5.05 -7.06 -3.91
N TYR A 16 4.84 -6.45 -5.06
CA TYR A 16 4.67 -7.16 -6.31
C TYR A 16 5.57 -6.55 -7.37
N SER A 17 6.01 -7.38 -8.30
CA SER A 17 6.78 -6.94 -9.44
C SER A 17 5.92 -6.98 -10.68
N THR A 18 6.10 -5.98 -11.53
CA THR A 18 5.33 -5.83 -12.76
C THR A 18 6.22 -5.56 -13.97
N CYS A 19 5.66 -5.77 -15.15
CA CYS A 19 6.25 -5.28 -16.40
C CYS A 19 6.15 -3.75 -16.47
N ASP A 20 6.99 -3.11 -17.27
CA ASP A 20 7.02 -1.64 -17.38
C ASP A 20 5.77 -1.08 -18.09
N ASN A 21 4.99 -1.96 -18.74
CA ASN A 21 3.71 -1.67 -19.40
C ASN A 21 2.49 -2.07 -18.56
N PHE A 22 2.67 -2.31 -17.25
CA PHE A 22 1.58 -2.75 -16.38
C PHE A 22 0.45 -1.73 -16.30
N ARG A 23 -0.79 -2.18 -16.60
CA ARG A 23 -2.03 -1.39 -16.62
C ARG A 23 -2.02 -0.15 -17.54
N LYS A 24 -1.06 -0.04 -18.45
CA LYS A 24 -1.13 0.96 -19.53
C LYS A 24 -2.18 0.54 -20.56
N ILE A 25 -2.74 1.49 -21.31
CA ILE A 25 -3.64 1.19 -22.43
C ILE A 25 -2.89 0.31 -23.45
N GLY A 26 -3.47 -0.84 -23.80
CA GLY A 26 -2.80 -1.86 -24.64
C GLY A 26 -1.65 -2.62 -23.97
N GLY A 27 -1.48 -2.47 -22.65
CA GLY A 27 -0.38 -3.04 -21.87
C GLY A 27 -0.70 -4.38 -21.18
N CYS A 28 0.16 -4.79 -20.24
CA CYS A 28 0.07 -6.06 -19.54
C CYS A 28 -0.70 -5.93 -18.20
N ASN A 29 -1.36 -7.01 -17.76
CA ASN A 29 -1.92 -7.13 -16.40
C ASN A 29 -1.11 -8.09 -15.51
N TYR A 30 0.01 -8.58 -16.02
CA TYR A 30 0.85 -9.52 -15.30
C TYR A 30 1.51 -8.86 -14.09
N ARG A 31 1.38 -9.53 -12.94
CA ARG A 31 2.08 -9.19 -11.70
C ARG A 31 2.49 -10.47 -10.97
N VAL A 32 3.65 -10.43 -10.33
CA VAL A 32 4.10 -11.50 -9.43
C VAL A 32 4.22 -10.94 -8.01
N CYS A 33 3.63 -11.62 -7.03
CA CYS A 33 3.79 -11.25 -5.63
C CYS A 33 5.17 -11.73 -5.15
N ASN A 34 5.99 -10.81 -4.66
CA ASN A 34 7.33 -11.13 -4.16
C ASN A 34 7.29 -11.63 -2.72
N ASP A 35 6.30 -11.17 -1.95
CA ASP A 35 6.17 -11.50 -0.54
C ASP A 35 5.06 -12.56 -0.34
N GLY A 36 5.36 -13.52 0.54
CA GLY A 36 4.37 -14.44 1.09
C GLY A 36 3.30 -13.72 1.90
N SER A 37 2.24 -14.44 2.26
CA SER A 37 1.22 -13.91 3.17
C SER A 37 1.83 -13.65 4.54
N LEU A 38 1.48 -12.51 5.15
CA LEU A 38 1.80 -12.27 6.56
C LEU A 38 1.03 -13.26 7.43
N CYS A 39 1.60 -13.63 8.58
CA CYS A 39 0.83 -14.37 9.59
C CYS A 39 -0.32 -13.49 10.12
N PRO A 40 -1.43 -14.09 10.59
CA PRO A 40 -2.61 -13.32 11.01
C PRO A 40 -2.29 -12.22 12.03
N ARG A 41 -1.42 -12.50 13.01
CA ARG A 41 -0.98 -11.52 14.01
C ARG A 41 -0.25 -10.33 13.38
N ALA A 42 0.69 -10.60 12.47
CA ALA A 42 1.43 -9.55 11.78
C ALA A 42 0.50 -8.71 10.89
N GLN A 43 -0.48 -9.35 10.23
CA GLN A 43 -1.47 -8.64 9.43
C GLN A 43 -2.26 -7.63 10.28
N GLN A 44 -2.78 -8.05 11.44
CA GLN A 44 -3.52 -7.15 12.33
C GLN A 44 -2.67 -5.98 12.85
N ILE A 45 -1.42 -6.25 13.24
CA ILE A 45 -0.50 -5.22 13.74
C ILE A 45 -0.19 -4.20 12.63
N VAL A 46 0.22 -4.67 11.44
CA VAL A 46 0.59 -3.79 10.33
C VAL A 46 -0.59 -2.94 9.87
N LEU A 47 -1.79 -3.53 9.77
CA LEU A 47 -3.00 -2.78 9.41
C LEU A 47 -3.38 -1.75 10.47
N GLY A 48 -3.32 -2.12 11.75
CA GLY A 48 -3.61 -1.20 12.85
C GLY A 48 -2.66 0.00 12.85
N LEU A 49 -1.36 -0.23 12.66
CA LEU A 49 -0.35 0.82 12.57
C LEU A 49 -0.59 1.72 11.35
N HIS A 50 -0.84 1.13 10.17
CA HIS A 50 -1.10 1.90 8.96
C HIS A 50 -2.33 2.80 9.10
N LYS A 51 -3.42 2.31 9.71
CA LYS A 51 -4.62 3.11 10.01
C LYS A 51 -4.31 4.29 10.95
N ARG A 52 -3.51 4.05 11.98
CA ARG A 52 -3.08 5.12 12.92
C ARG A 52 -2.24 6.19 12.25
N VAL A 53 -1.28 5.78 11.41
CA VAL A 53 -0.46 6.73 10.63
C VAL A 53 -1.33 7.59 9.72
N ASN A 54 -2.25 6.98 8.98
CA ASN A 54 -3.18 7.73 8.10
C ASN A 54 -4.07 8.70 8.88
N MET A 55 -4.54 8.33 10.07
CA MET A 55 -5.31 9.25 10.93
C MET A 55 -4.46 10.46 11.33
N LEU A 56 -3.24 10.23 11.80
CA LEU A 56 -2.31 11.30 12.18
C LEU A 56 -1.95 12.22 11.00
N GLU A 57 -1.69 11.65 9.83
CA GLU A 57 -1.41 12.44 8.62
C GLU A 57 -2.60 13.30 8.20
N ASN A 58 -3.82 12.78 8.33
CA ASN A 58 -5.04 13.53 8.07
C ASN A 58 -5.27 14.65 9.09
N GLU A 59 -5.05 14.39 10.38
CA GLU A 59 -5.12 15.41 11.43
C GLU A 59 -4.13 16.55 11.17
N LEU A 60 -2.88 16.21 10.82
CA LEU A 60 -1.85 17.20 10.44
C LEU A 60 -2.26 17.99 9.20
N LYS A 61 -2.86 17.34 8.20
CA LYS A 61 -3.35 18.01 6.99
C LYS A 61 -4.48 19.00 7.32
N CYS A 62 -5.44 18.59 8.14
CA CYS A 62 -6.54 19.45 8.61
C CYS A 62 -6.03 20.64 9.43
N ARG A 63 -5.03 20.42 10.29
CA ARG A 63 -4.41 21.50 11.07
C ARG A 63 -3.71 22.51 10.17
N ARG A 64 -2.87 22.06 9.23
CA ARG A 64 -2.19 22.93 8.26
C ARG A 64 -3.16 23.74 7.39
N SER A 65 -4.33 23.20 7.05
CA SER A 65 -5.35 23.95 6.30
C SER A 65 -6.08 25.02 7.13
N ARG A 66 -6.05 24.93 8.46
CA ARG A 66 -6.64 25.93 9.36
C ARG A 66 -5.66 27.06 9.74
N GLU A 67 -4.37 26.79 9.59
CA GLU A 67 -3.28 27.75 9.85
C GLU A 67 -2.91 28.59 8.61
N LYS A 68 -3.56 28.33 7.46
CA LYS A 68 -3.50 29.14 6.23
C LYS A 68 -4.74 30.02 6.12
#